data_AF-A0A0M3KD70-F1
#
_entry.id   AF-A0A0M3KD70-F1
#
_cell.length_a   1.000
_cell.length_b   1.000
_cell.length_c   1.000
_cell.angle_alpha   90.00
_cell.angle_beta   90.00
_cell.angle_gamma   90.00
#
_symmetry.space_group_name_H-M   'P 1'
#
loop_
_entity.id
_entity.type
_entity.pdbx_description
1 polymer ?
#
loop_
_entity_poly.entity_id
_entity_poly.type
_entity_poly.pdbx_seq_one_letter_code
_entity_poly.pdbx_strand_id
1 'polypeptide(L)'
;MAEKESYAKFTSIIDQIFDNVEDLDIVGGAEDEESEIPQDLLIDKHQLEELRREAQKLKSWKRINKVNPDRLVKLLTILEKNIRDVIAVEGGQPLIPFFDEVYIEDTIDRSIQLCKQFLQHIVYPSADVLCRSPSKARKADDKKRRKAHSQARALTLQKVYARITELVGCFAELVRTQPLTDTAVLHLCTVGCGPFFVDNTGELQLQAIKLLSAICARYEEFRTTIIQDLLNSLHRLPSTKNAKNSYRMSAEEWVGNLTVLVMQLVQSVVKIPRRRRTEESQHGTEREGGNGEEINSNSNSINNPDTVVKESFRQAQSMAKMFLSGFLGKSKNIDMSLRVACLDYLGTITARHRKDLQLAVSDEVRLDMVVKVLVFDELGEGEQPADVNAVDISH
;
A
#
# COMPACT_ATOMS: atom_id res chain seq x y z
N MET A 1 -24.18 -21.15 -4.91
CA MET A 1 -24.62 -21.03 -6.33
C MET A 1 -23.96 -19.84 -7.02
N ALA A 2 -24.04 -18.62 -6.47
CA ALA A 2 -23.42 -17.42 -7.06
C ALA A 2 -21.92 -17.55 -7.37
N GLU A 3 -21.13 -18.21 -6.51
CA GLU A 3 -19.70 -18.47 -6.76
C GLU A 3 -19.47 -19.27 -8.05
N LYS A 4 -20.21 -20.37 -8.23
CA LYS A 4 -20.08 -21.25 -9.40
C LYS A 4 -20.53 -20.55 -10.68
N GLU A 5 -21.59 -19.75 -10.59
CA GLU A 5 -22.11 -18.97 -11.72
C GLU A 5 -21.10 -17.90 -12.17
N SER A 6 -20.49 -17.19 -11.23
CA SER A 6 -19.44 -16.19 -11.52
C SER A 6 -18.19 -16.83 -12.12
N TYR A 7 -17.78 -18.00 -11.60
CA TYR A 7 -16.65 -18.76 -12.15
C TYR A 7 -16.94 -19.22 -13.59
N ALA A 8 -18.14 -19.72 -13.87
CA ALA A 8 -18.55 -20.10 -15.21
C ALA A 8 -18.56 -18.91 -16.17
N LYS A 9 -19.11 -17.76 -15.74
CA LYS A 9 -19.08 -16.51 -16.53
C LYS A 9 -17.65 -16.04 -16.81
N PHE A 10 -16.79 -16.02 -15.79
CA PHE A 10 -15.40 -15.63 -15.94
C PHE A 10 -14.66 -16.53 -16.95
N THR A 11 -14.84 -17.85 -16.84
CA THR A 11 -14.20 -18.82 -17.74
C THR A 11 -14.71 -18.65 -19.17
N SER A 12 -16.04 -18.48 -19.35
CA SER A 12 -16.65 -18.26 -20.66
C SER A 12 -16.19 -16.96 -21.33
N ILE A 13 -15.96 -15.89 -20.57
CA ILE A 13 -15.42 -14.64 -21.12
C ILE A 13 -13.96 -14.85 -21.56
N ILE A 14 -13.17 -15.59 -20.78
CA ILE A 14 -11.79 -15.94 -21.16
C ILE A 14 -11.77 -16.77 -22.45
N ASP A 15 -12.65 -17.77 -22.55
CA ASP A 15 -12.73 -18.61 -23.76
C ASP A 15 -13.05 -17.74 -24.99
N GLN A 16 -14.03 -16.84 -24.90
CA GLN A 16 -14.35 -15.89 -25.98
C GLN A 16 -13.16 -14.99 -26.35
N ILE A 17 -12.40 -14.49 -25.37
CA ILE A 17 -11.20 -13.70 -25.63
C ILE A 17 -10.13 -14.54 -26.34
N PHE A 18 -9.96 -15.80 -25.94
CA PHE A 18 -8.97 -16.68 -26.56
C PHE A 18 -9.36 -17.06 -27.98
N ASP A 19 -10.62 -17.41 -28.22
CA ASP A 19 -11.13 -17.75 -29.55
C ASP A 19 -10.93 -16.56 -30.52
N ASN A 20 -11.21 -15.33 -30.07
CA ASN A 20 -11.00 -14.12 -30.88
C ASN A 20 -9.54 -13.83 -31.20
N VAL A 21 -8.61 -14.33 -30.38
CA VAL A 21 -7.17 -14.03 -30.49
C VAL A 21 -6.38 -15.24 -31.05
N GLU A 22 -6.97 -16.44 -31.10
CA GLU A 22 -6.34 -17.67 -31.61
C GLU A 22 -6.08 -17.65 -33.12
N ASP A 23 -6.82 -16.83 -33.89
CA ASP A 23 -6.59 -16.63 -35.32
C ASP A 23 -5.48 -15.60 -35.63
N LEU A 24 -4.90 -14.97 -34.60
CA LEU A 24 -3.85 -13.97 -34.71
C LEU A 24 -2.54 -14.54 -34.18
N ASP A 25 -1.47 -14.46 -34.96
CA ASP A 25 -0.17 -15.00 -34.57
C ASP A 25 0.39 -14.20 -33.37
N ILE A 26 0.12 -14.67 -32.15
CA ILE A 26 0.48 -14.00 -30.90
C ILE A 26 2.01 -13.93 -30.74
N VAL A 27 2.74 -14.81 -31.42
CA VAL A 27 4.18 -15.04 -31.28
C VAL A 27 4.98 -14.54 -32.50
N GLY A 28 4.38 -14.50 -33.70
CA GLY A 28 5.11 -14.28 -34.96
C GLY A 28 5.11 -12.86 -35.58
N GLY A 29 4.44 -11.87 -34.98
CA GLY A 29 4.08 -10.63 -35.69
C GLY A 29 4.79 -9.32 -35.32
N ALA A 30 5.98 -9.34 -34.72
CA ALA A 30 6.62 -8.11 -34.20
C ALA A 30 8.07 -7.92 -34.66
N GLU A 31 8.37 -8.21 -35.93
CA GLU A 31 9.66 -7.82 -36.52
C GLU A 31 9.83 -6.29 -36.65
N ASP A 32 8.76 -5.50 -36.53
CA ASP A 32 8.81 -4.04 -36.57
C ASP A 32 8.27 -3.39 -35.28
N GLU A 33 9.18 -2.79 -34.51
CA GLU A 33 8.91 -1.99 -33.29
C GLU A 33 7.98 -0.78 -33.53
N GLU A 34 7.66 -0.49 -34.80
CA GLU A 34 6.84 0.63 -35.29
C GLU A 34 5.38 0.25 -35.61
N SER A 35 4.99 -1.02 -35.52
CA SER A 35 3.65 -1.47 -35.96
C SER A 35 2.55 -1.11 -34.95
N GLU A 36 1.51 -0.41 -35.39
CA GLU A 36 0.22 -0.33 -34.67
C GLU A 36 -0.26 -1.77 -34.37
N ILE A 37 -0.67 -2.02 -33.12
CA ILE A 37 -1.20 -3.33 -32.73
C ILE A 37 -2.49 -3.57 -33.56
N PRO A 38 -2.63 -4.70 -34.26
CA PRO A 38 -3.85 -5.03 -34.99
C PRO A 38 -5.09 -4.81 -34.13
N GLN A 39 -6.09 -4.07 -34.63
CA GLN A 39 -7.35 -3.80 -33.90
C GLN A 39 -8.05 -5.07 -33.43
N ASP A 40 -7.78 -6.21 -34.09
CA ASP A 40 -8.32 -7.52 -33.76
C ASP A 40 -7.73 -8.12 -32.45
N LEU A 41 -6.63 -7.57 -31.91
CA LEU A 41 -6.08 -7.93 -30.60
C LEU A 41 -6.72 -7.13 -29.43
N LEU A 42 -7.53 -6.11 -29.74
CA LEU A 42 -8.15 -5.26 -28.73
C LEU A 42 -9.43 -5.90 -28.19
N ILE A 43 -9.52 -6.04 -26.87
CA ILE A 43 -10.70 -6.57 -26.21
C ILE A 43 -11.75 -5.48 -26.10
N ASP A 44 -13.00 -5.79 -26.46
CA ASP A 44 -14.11 -4.86 -26.33
C ASP A 44 -14.29 -4.39 -24.87
N LYS A 45 -14.64 -3.11 -24.71
CA LYS A 45 -14.81 -2.47 -23.42
C LYS A 45 -15.84 -3.16 -22.52
N HIS A 46 -16.94 -3.66 -23.09
CA HIS A 46 -17.96 -4.40 -22.34
C HIS A 46 -17.39 -5.71 -21.81
N GLN A 47 -16.68 -6.46 -22.65
CA GLN A 47 -16.02 -7.71 -22.25
C GLN A 47 -14.98 -7.48 -21.15
N LEU A 48 -14.15 -6.42 -21.25
CA LEU A 48 -13.20 -6.06 -20.19
C LEU A 48 -13.89 -5.70 -18.87
N GLU A 49 -15.02 -4.99 -18.91
CA GLU A 49 -15.74 -4.62 -17.69
C GLU A 49 -16.38 -5.84 -17.01
N GLU A 50 -16.96 -6.76 -17.78
CA GLU A 50 -17.50 -8.02 -17.25
C GLU A 50 -16.39 -8.91 -16.70
N LEU A 51 -15.29 -9.08 -17.44
CA LEU A 51 -14.11 -9.83 -16.99
C LEU A 51 -13.60 -9.28 -15.65
N ARG A 52 -13.42 -7.96 -15.56
CA ARG A 52 -13.00 -7.27 -14.33
C ARG A 52 -13.97 -7.52 -13.17
N ARG A 53 -15.28 -7.38 -13.41
CA ARG A 53 -16.31 -7.56 -12.38
C ARG A 53 -16.34 -8.99 -11.85
N GLU A 54 -16.27 -10.00 -12.72
CA GLU A 54 -16.24 -11.39 -12.29
C GLU A 54 -14.91 -11.74 -11.60
N ALA A 55 -13.76 -11.22 -12.08
CA ALA A 55 -12.47 -11.38 -11.40
C ALA A 55 -12.49 -10.81 -9.96
N GLN A 56 -13.08 -9.63 -9.76
CA GLN A 56 -13.22 -9.01 -8.43
C GLN A 56 -14.07 -9.86 -7.47
N LYS A 57 -15.16 -10.48 -7.96
CA LYS A 57 -15.98 -11.40 -7.15
C LYS A 57 -15.21 -12.67 -6.78
N LEU A 58 -14.53 -13.29 -7.75
CA LEU A 58 -13.72 -14.49 -7.49
C LEU A 58 -12.57 -14.20 -6.51
N LYS A 59 -11.96 -13.01 -6.60
CA LYS A 59 -10.95 -12.55 -5.65
C LYS A 59 -11.53 -12.36 -4.25
N SER A 60 -12.67 -11.69 -4.10
CA SER A 60 -13.28 -11.45 -2.78
C SER A 60 -13.72 -12.75 -2.09
N TRP A 61 -14.10 -13.77 -2.86
CA TRP A 61 -14.38 -15.10 -2.36
C TRP A 61 -13.14 -15.99 -2.17
N LYS A 62 -11.93 -15.50 -2.49
CA LYS A 62 -10.66 -16.25 -2.44
C LYS A 62 -10.68 -17.52 -3.29
N ARG A 63 -11.29 -17.45 -4.48
CA ARG A 63 -11.49 -18.59 -5.39
C ARG A 63 -10.80 -18.45 -6.74
N ILE A 64 -10.12 -17.33 -6.97
CA ILE A 64 -9.36 -17.10 -8.20
C ILE A 64 -8.27 -18.17 -8.43
N ASN A 65 -7.70 -18.72 -7.36
CA ASN A 65 -6.70 -19.80 -7.41
C ASN A 65 -7.23 -21.14 -7.95
N LYS A 66 -8.54 -21.25 -8.22
CA LYS A 66 -9.12 -22.43 -8.88
C LYS A 66 -9.03 -22.38 -10.40
N VAL A 67 -8.79 -21.21 -10.98
CA VAL A 67 -8.60 -21.05 -12.42
C VAL A 67 -7.23 -21.63 -12.79
N ASN A 68 -7.14 -22.32 -13.93
CA ASN A 68 -5.88 -22.87 -14.42
C ASN A 68 -4.83 -21.73 -14.58
N PRO A 69 -3.65 -21.83 -13.95
CA PRO A 69 -2.58 -20.84 -14.06
C PRO A 69 -2.17 -20.51 -15.50
N ASP A 70 -2.07 -21.50 -16.39
CA ASP A 70 -1.65 -21.30 -17.78
C ASP A 70 -2.65 -20.40 -18.54
N ARG A 71 -3.94 -20.58 -18.24
CA ARG A 71 -5.00 -19.71 -18.77
C ARG A 71 -4.87 -18.29 -18.24
N LEU A 72 -4.49 -18.10 -16.98
CA LEU A 72 -4.27 -16.76 -16.44
C LEU A 72 -3.05 -16.09 -17.06
N VAL A 73 -1.98 -16.83 -17.33
CA VAL A 73 -0.79 -16.32 -18.03
C VAL A 73 -1.14 -15.87 -19.45
N LYS A 74 -1.82 -16.71 -20.24
CA LYS A 74 -2.29 -16.35 -21.59
C LYS A 74 -3.16 -15.10 -21.57
N LEU A 75 -4.08 -14.99 -20.60
CA LEU A 75 -4.93 -13.80 -20.43
C LEU A 75 -4.10 -12.55 -20.10
N LEU A 76 -3.11 -12.66 -19.20
CA LEU A 76 -2.23 -11.55 -18.84
C LEU A 76 -1.44 -11.06 -20.06
N THR A 77 -0.90 -11.95 -20.88
CA THR A 77 -0.20 -11.60 -22.12
C THR A 77 -1.08 -10.79 -23.09
N ILE A 78 -2.35 -11.18 -23.26
CA ILE A 78 -3.29 -10.45 -24.12
C ILE A 78 -3.60 -9.06 -23.51
N LEU A 79 -3.85 -9.00 -22.20
CA LEU A 79 -4.13 -7.75 -21.51
C LEU A 79 -2.93 -6.78 -21.52
N GLU A 80 -1.71 -7.30 -21.48
CA GLU A 80 -0.49 -6.50 -21.60
C GLU A 80 -0.40 -5.82 -22.97
N LYS A 81 -0.68 -6.54 -24.06
CA LYS A 81 -0.76 -5.96 -25.41
C LYS A 81 -1.83 -4.86 -25.47
N ASN A 82 -2.96 -5.05 -24.80
CA ASN A 82 -4.04 -4.04 -24.71
C ASN A 82 -3.63 -2.79 -23.91
N ILE A 83 -2.65 -2.88 -23.00
CA ILE A 83 -2.12 -1.73 -22.24
C ILE A 83 -1.10 -0.93 -23.08
N ARG A 84 -0.34 -1.59 -23.96
CA ARG A 84 0.72 -0.97 -24.80
C ARG A 84 0.18 0.14 -25.71
N ASP A 85 -1.01 -0.03 -26.28
CA ASP A 85 -1.69 0.97 -27.13
C ASP A 85 -1.98 2.29 -26.38
N VAL A 86 -2.36 2.21 -25.11
CA VAL A 86 -2.78 3.39 -24.31
C VAL A 86 -1.60 4.31 -23.98
N ILE A 87 -0.35 3.80 -23.99
CA ILE A 87 0.86 4.56 -23.67
C ILE A 87 1.40 5.31 -24.89
N ALA A 88 1.07 4.90 -26.12
CA ALA A 88 1.60 5.46 -27.37
C ALA A 88 0.90 6.76 -27.86
N VAL A 89 -0.14 7.23 -27.15
CA VAL A 89 -1.07 8.26 -27.67
C VAL A 89 -0.54 9.72 -27.58
N GLU A 90 0.68 9.97 -27.09
CA GLU A 90 1.32 11.30 -27.17
C GLU A 90 2.53 11.35 -28.11
N GLY A 91 2.50 10.63 -29.25
CA GLY A 91 3.39 10.90 -30.39
C GLY A 91 4.90 10.87 -30.12
N GLY A 92 5.31 10.23 -29.02
CA GLY A 92 6.69 10.04 -28.63
C GLY A 92 6.99 8.55 -28.51
N GLN A 93 8.23 8.17 -28.83
CA GLN A 93 8.71 6.80 -28.68
C GLN A 93 8.38 6.26 -27.29
N PRO A 94 8.00 4.97 -27.17
CA PRO A 94 7.86 4.33 -25.88
C PRO A 94 9.20 4.46 -25.12
N LEU A 95 9.15 5.02 -23.92
CA LEU A 95 10.32 5.30 -23.08
C LEU A 95 11.06 4.03 -22.57
N ILE A 96 10.58 2.83 -22.91
CA ILE A 96 11.09 1.56 -22.39
C ILE A 96 11.19 0.53 -23.53
N PRO A 97 12.37 -0.08 -23.76
CA PRO A 97 12.54 -1.22 -24.65
C PRO A 97 11.80 -2.46 -24.13
N PHE A 98 11.25 -3.28 -25.02
CA PHE A 98 10.50 -4.48 -24.65
C PHE A 98 11.37 -5.74 -24.79
N PHE A 99 11.19 -6.72 -23.90
CA PHE A 99 11.81 -8.05 -23.99
C PHE A 99 10.77 -9.11 -24.38
N ASP A 100 11.22 -10.15 -25.10
CA ASP A 100 10.41 -11.18 -25.77
C ASP A 100 9.64 -12.14 -24.86
N GLU A 101 9.86 -12.06 -23.54
CA GLU A 101 9.21 -12.91 -22.53
C GLU A 101 8.33 -12.06 -21.61
N VAL A 102 7.07 -12.47 -21.46
CA VAL A 102 6.10 -11.81 -20.56
C VAL A 102 6.49 -12.09 -19.11
N TYR A 103 7.30 -11.21 -18.54
CA TYR A 103 7.54 -11.19 -17.11
C TYR A 103 6.43 -10.42 -16.40
N ILE A 104 5.90 -11.01 -15.33
CA ILE A 104 4.88 -10.38 -14.47
C ILE A 104 5.38 -9.01 -13.96
N GLU A 105 6.69 -8.88 -13.73
CA GLU A 105 7.35 -7.64 -13.32
C GLU A 105 7.16 -6.52 -14.34
N ASP A 106 7.36 -6.80 -15.63
CA ASP A 106 7.20 -5.81 -16.70
C ASP A 106 5.74 -5.32 -16.82
N THR A 107 4.77 -6.22 -16.64
CA THR A 107 3.34 -5.86 -16.65
C THR A 107 2.98 -4.94 -15.48
N ILE A 108 3.57 -5.19 -14.30
CA ILE A 108 3.38 -4.33 -13.12
C ILE A 108 3.96 -2.95 -13.39
N ASP A 109 5.19 -2.85 -13.88
CA ASP A 109 5.85 -1.58 -14.15
C ASP A 109 5.09 -0.74 -15.19
N ARG A 110 4.64 -1.36 -16.29
CA ARG A 110 3.80 -0.69 -17.30
C ARG A 110 2.48 -0.19 -16.71
N SER A 111 1.84 -0.97 -15.85
CA SER A 111 0.61 -0.56 -15.15
C SER A 111 0.84 0.65 -14.25
N ILE A 112 1.96 0.69 -13.54
CA ILE A 112 2.34 1.81 -12.65
C ILE A 112 2.59 3.08 -13.49
N GLN A 113 3.32 2.95 -14.60
CA GLN A 113 3.62 4.05 -15.50
C GLN A 113 2.36 4.61 -16.15
N LEU A 114 1.46 3.74 -16.63
CA LEU A 114 0.15 4.14 -17.13
C LEU A 114 -0.61 4.95 -16.09
N CYS A 115 -0.71 4.44 -14.85
CA CYS A 115 -1.37 5.15 -13.77
C CYS A 115 -0.75 6.54 -13.53
N LYS A 116 0.58 6.64 -13.52
CA LYS A 116 1.30 7.90 -13.37
C LYS A 116 0.96 8.89 -14.50
N GLN A 117 0.94 8.44 -15.75
CA GLN A 117 0.61 9.28 -16.91
C GLN A 117 -0.84 9.80 -16.84
N PHE A 118 -1.81 8.92 -16.55
CA PHE A 118 -3.21 9.32 -16.38
C PHE A 118 -3.38 10.33 -15.23
N LEU A 119 -2.65 10.15 -14.13
CA LEU A 119 -2.68 11.09 -13.03
C LEU A 119 -2.16 12.47 -13.44
N GLN A 120 -1.00 12.52 -14.09
CA GLN A 120 -0.31 13.75 -14.47
C GLN A 120 -1.00 14.52 -15.59
N HIS A 121 -1.50 13.83 -16.62
CA HIS A 121 -2.00 14.46 -17.84
C HIS A 121 -3.53 14.59 -17.90
N ILE A 122 -4.26 13.74 -17.16
CA ILE A 122 -5.73 13.71 -17.22
C ILE A 122 -6.36 14.10 -15.89
N VAL A 123 -6.04 13.38 -14.80
CA VAL A 123 -6.72 13.56 -13.51
C VAL A 123 -6.38 14.90 -12.88
N TYR A 124 -5.09 15.20 -12.64
CA TYR A 124 -4.71 16.43 -11.95
C TYR A 124 -5.08 17.71 -12.72
N PRO A 125 -4.85 17.81 -14.05
CA PRO A 125 -5.26 19.00 -14.79
C PRO A 125 -6.78 19.20 -14.78
N SER A 126 -7.57 18.12 -14.85
CA SER A 126 -9.03 18.21 -14.79
C SER A 126 -9.54 18.66 -13.42
N ALA A 127 -8.85 18.30 -12.34
CA ALA A 127 -9.18 18.70 -10.98
C ALA A 127 -8.89 20.19 -10.72
N ASP A 128 -7.79 20.73 -11.25
CA ASP A 128 -7.42 22.15 -11.13
C ASP A 128 -8.39 23.08 -11.87
N VAL A 129 -8.86 22.67 -13.06
CA VAL A 129 -9.86 23.44 -13.84
C VAL A 129 -11.18 23.63 -13.08
N LEU A 130 -11.56 22.66 -12.26
CA LEU A 130 -12.78 22.71 -11.43
C LEU A 130 -12.63 23.63 -10.21
N CYS A 131 -11.40 23.92 -9.77
CA CYS A 131 -11.09 24.64 -8.53
C CYS A 131 -10.72 26.12 -8.71
N ARG A 132 -10.60 26.63 -9.94
CA ARG A 132 -10.45 28.07 -10.17
C ARG A 132 -11.70 28.83 -9.70
N SER A 133 -11.59 29.42 -8.51
CA SER A 133 -12.53 30.43 -8.02
C SER A 133 -12.72 31.52 -9.08
N PRO A 134 -13.96 31.96 -9.34
CA PRO A 134 -14.23 32.99 -10.34
C PRO A 134 -13.68 34.33 -9.85
N SER A 135 -12.43 34.64 -10.16
CA SER A 135 -11.92 36.00 -9.96
C SER A 135 -12.68 36.93 -10.91
N LYS A 136 -13.12 38.08 -10.40
CA LYS A 136 -13.98 39.02 -11.14
C LYS A 136 -13.33 39.62 -12.40
N ALA A 137 -12.04 39.35 -12.65
CA ALA A 137 -11.25 39.95 -13.72
C ALA A 137 -11.24 39.19 -15.07
N ARG A 138 -11.87 38.02 -15.19
CA ARG A 138 -11.80 37.22 -16.46
C ARG A 138 -13.12 36.65 -16.97
N LYS A 139 -14.24 37.33 -16.68
CA LYS A 139 -15.61 36.86 -17.05
C LYS A 139 -15.85 36.70 -18.57
N ALA A 140 -15.06 37.33 -19.44
CA ALA A 140 -15.28 37.29 -20.89
C ALA A 140 -14.71 36.02 -21.55
N ASP A 141 -13.51 35.56 -21.16
CA ASP A 141 -12.88 34.36 -21.73
C ASP A 141 -13.45 33.04 -21.19
N ASP A 142 -13.85 33.02 -19.91
CA ASP A 142 -14.41 31.83 -19.27
C ASP A 142 -15.77 31.41 -19.84
N LYS A 143 -16.54 32.36 -20.41
CA LYS A 143 -17.85 32.05 -21.02
C LYS A 143 -17.71 31.29 -22.34
N LYS A 144 -16.61 31.49 -23.08
CA LYS A 144 -16.31 30.76 -24.32
C LYS A 144 -15.69 29.38 -24.03
N ARG A 145 -14.89 29.25 -22.96
CA ARG A 145 -14.30 27.96 -22.52
C ARG A 145 -15.27 27.05 -21.75
N ARG A 146 -16.16 27.59 -20.91
CA ARG A 146 -17.21 26.80 -20.22
C ARG A 146 -18.23 26.18 -21.19
N LYS A 147 -18.45 26.80 -22.35
CA LYS A 147 -19.36 26.29 -23.40
C LYS A 147 -18.77 25.10 -24.18
N ALA A 148 -17.47 24.80 -24.01
CA ALA A 148 -16.79 23.67 -24.64
C ALA A 148 -16.72 22.42 -23.75
N HIS A 149 -17.15 22.49 -22.49
CA HIS A 149 -17.19 21.33 -21.61
C HIS A 149 -18.50 20.56 -21.85
N SER A 150 -18.48 19.67 -22.84
CA SER A 150 -19.57 18.72 -23.06
C SER A 150 -19.83 17.91 -21.78
N GLN A 151 -21.10 17.77 -21.38
CA GLN A 151 -21.52 16.92 -20.26
C GLN A 151 -20.97 15.48 -20.42
N ALA A 152 -20.84 14.98 -21.65
CA ALA A 152 -20.25 13.68 -21.95
C ALA A 152 -18.75 13.61 -21.58
N ARG A 153 -18.00 14.71 -21.75
CA ARG A 153 -16.58 14.79 -21.35
C ARG A 153 -16.43 14.76 -19.83
N ALA A 154 -17.29 15.46 -19.11
CA ALA A 154 -17.31 15.44 -17.64
C ALA A 154 -17.59 14.03 -17.09
N LEU A 155 -18.58 13.32 -17.66
CA LEU A 155 -18.89 11.93 -17.30
C LEU A 155 -17.72 10.98 -17.59
N THR A 156 -17.03 11.19 -18.71
CA THR A 156 -15.86 10.38 -19.08
C THR A 156 -14.71 10.60 -18.09
N LEU A 157 -14.41 11.85 -17.74
CA LEU A 157 -13.40 12.18 -16.73
C LEU A 157 -13.71 11.58 -15.36
N GLN A 158 -14.99 11.59 -14.95
CA GLN A 158 -15.41 10.95 -13.71
C GLN A 158 -15.18 9.43 -13.74
N LYS A 159 -15.48 8.77 -14.86
CA LYS A 159 -15.20 7.33 -15.05
C LYS A 159 -13.70 7.05 -14.98
N VAL A 160 -12.87 7.86 -15.64
CA VAL A 160 -11.41 7.73 -15.58
C VAL A 160 -10.89 7.91 -14.15
N TYR A 161 -11.35 8.94 -13.44
CA TYR A 161 -10.99 9.17 -12.05
C TYR A 161 -11.32 7.98 -11.14
N ALA A 162 -12.52 7.40 -11.29
CA ALA A 162 -12.91 6.21 -10.53
C ALA A 162 -11.99 5.01 -10.83
N ARG A 163 -11.66 4.78 -12.10
CA ARG A 163 -10.78 3.67 -12.52
C ARG A 163 -9.35 3.82 -12.00
N ILE A 164 -8.79 5.02 -12.08
CA ILE A 164 -7.45 5.32 -11.54
C ILE A 164 -7.43 5.17 -10.02
N THR A 165 -8.48 5.62 -9.33
CA THR A 165 -8.62 5.46 -7.88
C THR A 165 -8.64 3.98 -7.49
N GLU A 166 -9.42 3.15 -8.18
CA GLU A 166 -9.43 1.70 -7.96
C GLU A 166 -8.07 1.06 -8.24
N LEU A 167 -7.38 1.47 -9.30
CA LEU A 167 -6.04 0.96 -9.66
C LEU A 167 -5.00 1.26 -8.58
N VAL A 168 -4.98 2.48 -8.02
CA VAL A 168 -4.12 2.82 -6.87
C VAL A 168 -4.45 1.95 -5.65
N GLY A 169 -5.73 1.63 -5.44
CA GLY A 169 -6.15 0.66 -4.43
C GLY A 169 -5.60 -0.75 -4.69
N CYS A 170 -5.62 -1.20 -5.94
CA CYS A 170 -5.03 -2.49 -6.34
C CYS A 170 -3.52 -2.52 -6.10
N PHE A 171 -2.78 -1.44 -6.41
CA PHE A 171 -1.36 -1.36 -6.07
C PHE A 171 -1.10 -1.46 -4.58
N ALA A 172 -1.95 -0.84 -3.74
CA ALA A 172 -1.81 -0.95 -2.29
C ALA A 172 -1.93 -2.40 -1.82
N GLU A 173 -2.82 -3.19 -2.42
CA GLU A 173 -2.95 -4.62 -2.14
C GLU A 173 -1.76 -5.42 -2.68
N LEU A 174 -1.34 -5.16 -3.93
CA LEU A 174 -0.18 -5.79 -4.56
C LEU A 174 1.08 -5.62 -3.71
N VAL A 175 1.35 -4.39 -3.26
CA VAL A 175 2.45 -4.05 -2.37
C VAL A 175 2.36 -4.80 -1.05
N ARG A 176 1.20 -5.25 -0.56
CA ARG A 176 1.12 -6.06 0.67
C ARG A 176 1.39 -7.54 0.42
N THR A 177 1.10 -8.03 -0.78
CA THR A 177 1.12 -9.46 -1.09
C THR A 177 2.38 -9.93 -1.80
N GLN A 178 2.98 -9.11 -2.66
CA GLN A 178 4.12 -9.48 -3.50
C GLN A 178 5.31 -8.56 -3.24
N PRO A 179 6.56 -9.07 -3.15
CA PRO A 179 7.74 -8.22 -3.24
C PRO A 179 7.81 -7.58 -4.62
N LEU A 180 8.25 -6.33 -4.69
CA LEU A 180 8.39 -5.55 -5.91
C LEU A 180 9.82 -5.03 -6.01
N THR A 181 10.25 -4.70 -7.22
CA THR A 181 11.55 -4.08 -7.49
C THR A 181 11.61 -2.65 -6.92
N ASP A 182 12.81 -2.19 -6.57
CA ASP A 182 13.03 -0.84 -6.04
C ASP A 182 12.52 0.25 -6.99
N THR A 183 12.67 0.05 -8.30
CA THR A 183 12.18 0.95 -9.35
C THR A 183 10.65 1.05 -9.34
N ALA A 184 9.95 -0.09 -9.26
CA ALA A 184 8.49 -0.12 -9.16
C ALA A 184 8.01 0.59 -7.90
N VAL A 185 8.66 0.34 -6.75
CA VAL A 185 8.31 0.98 -5.47
C VAL A 185 8.56 2.49 -5.52
N LEU A 186 9.65 2.96 -6.13
CA LEU A 186 9.93 4.37 -6.33
C LEU A 186 8.85 5.07 -7.16
N HIS A 187 8.40 4.44 -8.24
CA HIS A 187 7.30 4.96 -9.05
C HIS A 187 5.97 4.96 -8.29
N LEU A 188 5.68 3.93 -7.49
CA LEU A 188 4.51 3.90 -6.63
C LEU A 188 4.53 4.98 -5.53
N CYS A 189 5.70 5.31 -4.99
CA CYS A 189 5.85 6.47 -4.08
C CYS A 189 5.43 7.77 -4.79
N THR A 190 5.86 7.97 -6.05
CA THR A 190 5.46 9.15 -6.85
C THR A 190 3.94 9.19 -7.07
N VAL A 191 3.35 8.05 -7.46
CA VAL A 191 1.90 7.90 -7.67
C VAL A 191 1.10 8.15 -6.38
N GLY A 192 1.61 7.68 -5.24
CA GLY A 192 0.98 7.83 -3.93
C GLY A 192 1.10 9.24 -3.34
N CYS A 193 2.21 9.95 -3.54
CA CYS A 193 2.40 11.28 -2.98
C CYS A 193 1.61 12.37 -3.72
N GLY A 194 1.51 12.28 -5.05
CA GLY A 194 0.89 13.31 -5.90
C GLY A 194 -0.51 13.80 -5.48
N PRO A 195 -1.48 12.92 -5.15
CA PRO A 195 -2.88 13.30 -4.89
C PRO A 195 -3.08 14.28 -3.72
N PHE A 196 -2.17 14.33 -2.74
CA PHE A 196 -2.34 15.19 -1.56
C PHE A 196 -2.20 16.69 -1.86
N PHE A 197 -1.66 17.02 -3.02
CA PHE A 197 -1.32 18.39 -3.43
C PHE A 197 -2.22 18.89 -4.57
N VAL A 198 -3.37 18.24 -4.76
CA VAL A 198 -4.34 18.55 -5.81
C VAL A 198 -5.72 18.58 -5.18
N ASP A 199 -6.50 19.62 -5.49
CA ASP A 199 -7.86 19.76 -5.00
C ASP A 199 -8.81 18.68 -5.55
N ASN A 200 -9.90 18.40 -4.83
CA ASN A 200 -10.98 17.50 -5.26
C ASN A 200 -10.55 16.05 -5.62
N THR A 201 -9.45 15.56 -5.04
CA THR A 201 -8.95 14.18 -5.21
C THR A 201 -9.16 13.30 -3.98
N GLY A 202 -10.21 13.58 -3.20
CA GLY A 202 -10.44 12.96 -1.88
C GLY A 202 -10.40 11.43 -1.86
N GLU A 203 -11.19 10.77 -2.71
CA GLU A 203 -11.21 9.30 -2.79
C GLU A 203 -9.87 8.71 -3.21
N LEU A 204 -9.16 9.39 -4.12
CA LEU A 204 -7.82 9.02 -4.56
C LEU A 204 -6.81 9.15 -3.42
N GLN A 205 -6.91 10.22 -2.60
CA GLN A 205 -6.08 10.39 -1.39
C GLN A 205 -6.29 9.22 -0.41
N LEU A 206 -7.51 8.71 -0.26
CA LEU A 206 -7.77 7.56 0.62
C LEU A 206 -7.07 6.28 0.14
N GLN A 207 -7.05 6.03 -1.17
CA GLN A 207 -6.31 4.88 -1.73
C GLN A 207 -4.81 5.10 -1.65
N ALA A 208 -4.34 6.34 -1.86
CA ALA A 208 -2.94 6.71 -1.68
C ALA A 208 -2.46 6.53 -0.24
N ILE A 209 -3.29 6.82 0.78
CA ILE A 209 -2.99 6.50 2.19
C ILE A 209 -2.72 4.99 2.32
N LYS A 210 -3.59 4.14 1.79
CA LYS A 210 -3.42 2.69 1.87
C LYS A 210 -2.15 2.22 1.15
N LEU A 211 -1.80 2.82 0.02
CA LEU A 211 -0.62 2.49 -0.77
C LEU A 211 0.66 2.88 -0.03
N LEU A 212 0.83 4.16 0.31
CA LEU A 212 2.03 4.66 0.96
C LEU A 212 2.26 4.00 2.32
N SER A 213 1.18 3.70 3.07
CA SER A 213 1.30 2.97 4.33
C SER A 213 1.74 1.52 4.13
N ALA A 214 1.33 0.87 3.04
CA ALA A 214 1.79 -0.48 2.71
C ALA A 214 3.27 -0.47 2.31
N ILE A 215 3.71 0.52 1.54
CA ILE A 215 5.13 0.70 1.16
C ILE A 215 5.95 0.94 2.42
N CYS A 216 5.56 1.91 3.25
CA CYS A 216 6.25 2.27 4.49
C CYS A 216 6.38 1.10 5.48
N ALA A 217 5.37 0.22 5.54
CA ALA A 217 5.40 -0.98 6.37
C ALA A 217 6.39 -2.05 5.90
N ARG A 218 6.57 -2.21 4.57
CA ARG A 218 7.37 -3.30 3.99
C ARG A 218 8.76 -2.92 3.52
N TYR A 219 8.94 -1.71 2.99
CA TYR A 219 10.19 -1.25 2.38
C TYR A 219 10.75 -0.10 3.21
N GLU A 220 11.70 -0.42 4.08
CA GLU A 220 12.22 0.54 5.07
C GLU A 220 13.06 1.63 4.39
N GLU A 221 13.73 1.32 3.27
CA GLU A 221 14.58 2.28 2.55
C GLU A 221 13.81 3.44 1.89
N PHE A 222 12.53 3.26 1.57
CA PHE A 222 11.72 4.30 0.91
C PHE A 222 11.05 5.27 1.89
N ARG A 223 11.12 5.00 3.20
CA ARG A 223 10.44 5.81 4.23
C ARG A 223 10.92 7.27 4.23
N THR A 224 12.23 7.47 4.09
CA THR A 224 12.85 8.80 3.96
C THR A 224 12.39 9.52 2.70
N THR A 225 12.39 8.82 1.57
CA THR A 225 11.95 9.32 0.27
C THR A 225 10.50 9.79 0.31
N ILE A 226 9.58 8.97 0.87
CA ILE A 226 8.17 9.33 1.02
C ILE A 226 8.03 10.62 1.84
N ILE A 227 8.70 10.72 2.99
CA ILE A 227 8.64 11.93 3.82
C ILE A 227 9.20 13.12 3.06
N GLN A 228 10.33 12.97 2.38
CA GLN A 228 10.97 14.07 1.65
C GLN A 228 10.07 14.60 0.52
N ASP A 229 9.45 13.73 -0.26
CA ASP A 229 8.53 14.09 -1.34
C ASP A 229 7.29 14.83 -0.81
N LEU A 230 6.71 14.33 0.29
CA LEU A 230 5.58 14.99 0.93
C LEU A 230 5.97 16.39 1.45
N LEU A 231 7.13 16.50 2.10
CA LEU A 231 7.63 17.75 2.65
C LEU A 231 7.99 18.77 1.58
N ASN A 232 8.53 18.34 0.44
CA ASN A 232 8.87 19.21 -0.69
C ASN A 232 7.63 19.87 -1.31
N SER A 233 6.49 19.17 -1.28
CA SER A 233 5.26 19.62 -1.92
C SER A 233 4.27 20.29 -0.95
N LEU A 234 4.61 20.48 0.33
CA LEU A 234 3.72 21.09 1.34
C LEU A 234 3.16 22.46 0.94
N HIS A 235 3.94 23.25 0.21
CA HIS A 235 3.52 24.58 -0.24
C HIS A 235 2.35 24.54 -1.24
N ARG A 236 2.05 23.38 -1.82
CA ARG A 236 0.97 23.15 -2.78
C ARG A 236 -0.31 22.60 -2.12
N LEU A 237 -0.35 22.52 -0.80
CA LEU A 237 -1.52 22.00 -0.11
C LEU A 237 -2.78 22.81 -0.42
N PRO A 238 -3.92 22.14 -0.69
CA PRO A 238 -5.23 22.76 -0.74
C PRO A 238 -5.48 23.70 0.45
N SER A 239 -5.82 24.95 0.16
CA SER A 239 -6.14 25.95 1.21
C SER A 239 -7.53 25.74 1.82
N THR A 240 -8.42 25.03 1.11
CA THR A 240 -9.79 24.76 1.57
C THR A 240 -9.90 23.36 2.15
N LYS A 241 -10.40 23.25 3.39
CA LYS A 241 -10.74 21.98 4.03
C LYS A 241 -12.22 21.69 3.81
N ASN A 242 -12.55 20.50 3.33
CA ASN A 242 -13.92 20.03 3.08
C ASN A 242 -14.02 18.52 3.35
N ALA A 243 -15.25 17.98 3.30
CA ALA A 243 -15.50 16.56 3.56
C ALA A 243 -14.82 15.58 2.59
N LYS A 244 -14.25 16.05 1.47
CA LYS A 244 -13.53 15.19 0.51
C LYS A 244 -12.05 15.09 0.85
N ASN A 245 -11.43 16.18 1.32
CA ASN A 245 -9.99 16.24 1.58
C ASN A 245 -9.61 16.30 3.07
N SER A 246 -10.61 16.24 3.96
CA SER A 246 -10.45 16.35 5.39
C SER A 246 -11.50 15.54 6.15
N TYR A 247 -11.14 15.07 7.34
CA TYR A 247 -12.01 14.40 8.31
C TYR A 247 -12.47 15.37 9.38
N ARG A 248 -13.76 15.31 9.75
CA ARG A 248 -14.30 16.10 10.85
C ARG A 248 -14.06 15.39 12.17
N MET A 249 -13.17 15.93 13.01
CA MET A 249 -12.84 15.35 14.32
C MET A 249 -13.80 15.85 15.41
N SER A 250 -14.25 17.10 15.32
CA SER A 250 -15.21 17.72 16.24
C SER A 250 -16.16 18.66 15.50
N ALA A 251 -17.06 19.34 16.22
CA ALA A 251 -18.03 20.26 15.60
C ALA A 251 -17.37 21.37 14.76
N GLU A 252 -16.15 21.79 15.09
CA GLU A 252 -15.47 22.90 14.42
C GLU A 252 -14.10 22.52 13.82
N GLU A 253 -13.57 21.33 14.15
CA GLU A 253 -12.23 20.94 13.77
C GLU A 253 -12.18 19.92 12.62
N TRP A 254 -11.44 20.29 11.57
CA TRP A 254 -11.16 19.46 10.40
C TRP A 254 -9.68 19.08 10.34
N VAL A 255 -9.42 17.79 10.21
CA VAL A 255 -8.09 17.21 10.03
C VAL A 255 -7.90 16.85 8.57
N GLY A 256 -6.89 17.42 7.91
CA GLY A 256 -6.62 17.15 6.50
C GLY A 256 -6.14 15.72 6.24
N ASN A 257 -6.41 15.18 5.05
CA ASN A 257 -5.97 13.85 4.65
C ASN A 257 -4.45 13.67 4.69
N LEU A 258 -3.66 14.73 4.48
CA LEU A 258 -2.20 14.67 4.66
C LEU A 258 -1.82 14.36 6.11
N THR A 259 -2.50 14.97 7.09
CA THR A 259 -2.26 14.67 8.50
C THR A 259 -2.57 13.22 8.79
N VAL A 260 -3.70 12.71 8.28
CA VAL A 260 -4.08 11.30 8.42
C VAL A 260 -3.05 10.37 7.79
N LEU A 261 -2.51 10.70 6.62
CA LEU A 261 -1.40 9.95 6.01
C LEU A 261 -0.20 9.91 6.96
N VAL A 262 0.26 11.06 7.46
CA VAL A 262 1.45 11.13 8.33
C VAL A 262 1.25 10.29 9.59
N MET A 263 0.08 10.38 10.20
CA MET A 263 -0.32 9.54 11.33
C MET A 263 -0.23 8.06 10.96
N GLN A 264 -0.79 7.67 9.80
CA GLN A 264 -0.79 6.29 9.33
C GLN A 264 0.61 5.76 8.97
N LEU A 265 1.51 6.60 8.44
CA LEU A 265 2.90 6.25 8.15
C LEU A 265 3.69 5.95 9.43
N VAL A 266 3.49 6.76 10.47
CA VAL A 266 4.10 6.52 11.79
C VAL A 266 3.52 5.24 12.41
N GLN A 267 2.23 4.97 12.23
CA GLN A 267 1.63 3.71 12.70
C GLN A 267 2.11 2.49 11.92
N SER A 268 2.36 2.62 10.61
CA SER A 268 2.67 1.48 9.75
C SER A 268 4.05 0.86 10.01
N VAL A 269 4.95 1.58 10.68
CA VAL A 269 6.27 1.06 11.08
C VAL A 269 6.23 0.26 12.39
N VAL A 270 5.10 0.27 13.10
CA VAL A 270 4.95 -0.46 14.36
C VAL A 270 4.67 -1.94 14.08
N LYS A 271 5.60 -2.84 14.41
CA LYS A 271 5.42 -4.29 14.31
C LYS A 271 4.88 -4.81 15.65
N ILE A 272 3.70 -5.44 15.64
CA ILE A 272 3.11 -6.08 16.82
C ILE A 272 3.55 -7.56 16.83
N PRO A 273 4.25 -8.06 17.88
CA PRO A 273 4.62 -9.47 17.96
C PRO A 273 3.38 -10.38 17.90
N ARG A 274 3.47 -11.46 17.13
CA ARG A 274 2.40 -12.48 17.12
C ARG A 274 2.40 -13.20 18.47
N ARG A 275 1.32 -13.06 19.23
CA ARG A 275 1.10 -13.81 20.47
C ARG A 275 1.08 -15.31 20.14
N ARG A 276 2.13 -16.05 20.54
CA ARG A 276 2.21 -17.51 20.38
C ARG A 276 1.02 -18.11 21.15
N ARG A 277 0.04 -18.67 20.45
CA ARG A 277 -0.91 -19.62 21.06
C ARG A 277 -0.15 -20.95 21.14
N THR A 278 0.00 -21.46 22.35
CA THR A 278 0.49 -22.80 22.66
C THR A 278 -0.43 -23.83 22.00
N GLU A 279 0.03 -24.49 20.95
CA GLU A 279 -0.55 -25.73 20.44
C GLU A 279 0.42 -26.87 20.75
N GLU A 280 0.46 -27.28 22.02
CA GLU A 280 0.95 -28.59 22.42
C GLU A 280 -0.15 -29.25 23.25
N SER A 281 -0.97 -30.07 22.60
CA SER A 281 -1.71 -31.15 23.24
C SER A 281 -2.24 -32.11 22.17
N GLN A 282 -1.64 -33.31 22.14
CA GLN A 282 -2.15 -34.57 21.59
C GLN A 282 -2.03 -34.69 20.05
N HIS A 283 -1.28 -35.62 19.46
CA HIS A 283 -1.18 -37.06 19.74
C HIS A 283 0.15 -37.65 19.23
N GLY A 284 0.82 -38.50 20.02
CA GLY A 284 2.03 -39.22 19.62
C GLY A 284 1.76 -40.60 19.04
N THR A 285 2.69 -41.12 18.23
CA THR A 285 3.12 -42.52 18.29
C THR A 285 4.54 -42.65 17.72
N GLU A 286 5.48 -42.87 18.63
CA GLU A 286 6.68 -43.71 18.59
C GLU A 286 7.37 -44.01 17.24
N ARG A 287 8.67 -43.70 17.17
CA ARG A 287 9.73 -44.67 16.82
C ARG A 287 11.10 -44.17 17.29
N GLU A 288 11.74 -44.99 18.11
CA GLU A 288 13.10 -44.87 18.62
C GLU A 288 14.15 -45.02 17.51
N GLY A 289 15.34 -44.43 17.74
CA GLY A 289 16.59 -44.96 17.20
C GLY A 289 17.62 -43.93 16.76
N GLY A 290 18.58 -43.62 17.64
CA GLY A 290 19.99 -43.59 17.25
C GLY A 290 20.67 -42.23 17.04
N ASN A 291 21.57 -41.96 17.98
CA ASN A 291 22.86 -41.27 17.86
C ASN A 291 22.88 -39.74 17.89
N GLY A 292 23.61 -39.27 18.91
CA GLY A 292 23.77 -37.88 19.25
C GLY A 292 24.65 -37.11 18.28
N GLU A 293 24.30 -35.85 18.13
CA GLU A 293 25.21 -34.76 17.88
C GLU A 293 24.66 -33.55 18.64
N GLU A 294 25.43 -33.12 19.63
CA GLU A 294 25.23 -31.91 20.41
C GLU A 294 25.29 -30.69 19.48
N ILE A 295 24.15 -30.17 19.05
CA ILE A 295 24.06 -28.81 18.52
C ILE A 295 22.75 -28.19 19.00
N ASN A 296 22.75 -27.60 20.20
CA ASN A 296 21.77 -26.56 20.51
C ASN A 296 22.25 -25.65 21.64
N SER A 297 22.47 -24.37 21.32
CA SER A 297 22.25 -23.19 22.18
C SER A 297 22.69 -21.93 21.44
N ASN A 298 21.96 -21.51 20.39
CA ASN A 298 22.02 -20.09 19.98
C ASN A 298 20.91 -19.56 19.04
N SER A 299 19.82 -20.28 18.80
CA SER A 299 18.77 -19.79 17.88
C SER A 299 17.60 -19.01 18.52
N ASN A 300 17.61 -18.74 19.83
CA ASN A 300 16.46 -18.10 20.51
C ASN A 300 16.52 -16.57 20.62
N SER A 301 17.52 -15.89 20.07
CA SER A 301 17.62 -14.41 20.14
C SER A 301 16.80 -13.65 19.09
N ILE A 302 16.38 -14.30 17.99
CA ILE A 302 15.84 -13.60 16.81
C ILE A 302 14.36 -13.18 16.98
N ASN A 303 13.64 -13.71 17.97
CA ASN A 303 12.20 -13.48 18.14
C ASN A 303 11.79 -13.09 19.57
N ASN A 304 12.63 -12.36 20.33
CA ASN A 304 12.17 -11.82 21.61
C ASN A 304 11.08 -10.76 21.33
N PRO A 305 9.81 -10.95 21.75
CA PRO A 305 8.74 -9.98 21.51
C PRO A 305 9.09 -8.58 22.03
N ASP A 306 9.91 -8.48 23.08
CA ASP A 306 10.30 -7.20 23.66
C ASP A 306 11.33 -6.44 22.82
N THR A 307 12.22 -7.13 22.11
CA THR A 307 13.17 -6.47 21.20
C THR A 307 12.43 -5.95 19.96
N VAL A 308 11.45 -6.69 19.45
CA VAL A 308 10.60 -6.28 18.33
C VAL A 308 9.76 -5.05 18.69
N VAL A 309 9.19 -4.99 19.90
CA VAL A 309 8.43 -3.82 20.39
C VAL A 309 9.33 -2.60 20.57
N LYS A 310 10.50 -2.78 21.23
CA LYS A 310 11.47 -1.69 21.44
C LYS A 310 11.98 -1.12 20.12
N GLU A 311 12.27 -1.97 19.14
CA GLU A 311 12.74 -1.54 17.81
C GLU A 311 11.64 -0.83 17.02
N SER A 312 10.43 -1.40 16.98
CA SER A 312 9.26 -0.77 16.35
C SER A 312 8.96 0.61 16.91
N PHE A 313 9.11 0.78 18.23
CA PHE A 313 8.95 2.07 18.89
C PHE A 313 10.02 3.08 18.45
N ARG A 314 11.29 2.68 18.39
CA ARG A 314 12.37 3.56 17.89
C ARG A 314 12.14 3.97 16.45
N GLN A 315 11.68 3.06 15.59
CA GLN A 315 11.37 3.36 14.20
C GLN A 315 10.22 4.36 14.08
N ALA A 316 9.14 4.19 14.85
CA ALA A 316 8.02 5.15 14.90
C ALA A 316 8.48 6.53 15.38
N GLN A 317 9.32 6.59 16.42
CA GLN A 317 9.86 7.84 16.95
C GLN A 317 10.77 8.54 15.93
N SER A 318 11.61 7.79 15.22
CA SER A 318 12.47 8.32 14.16
C SER A 318 11.66 8.90 13.00
N MET A 319 10.64 8.17 12.53
CA MET A 319 9.72 8.64 11.49
C MET A 319 9.00 9.92 11.88
N ALA A 320 8.44 9.97 13.10
CA ALA A 320 7.80 11.15 13.65
C ALA A 320 8.75 12.35 13.72
N LYS A 321 9.98 12.14 14.20
CA LYS A 321 11.01 13.19 14.30
C LYS A 321 11.43 13.70 12.93
N MET A 322 11.59 12.82 11.94
CA MET A 322 11.95 13.18 10.57
C MET A 322 10.85 14.04 9.94
N PHE A 323 9.59 13.63 10.07
CA PHE A 323 8.48 14.44 9.58
C PHE A 323 8.41 15.79 10.30
N LEU A 324 8.45 15.81 11.64
CA LEU A 324 8.28 17.04 12.42
C LEU A 324 9.41 18.04 12.17
N SER A 325 10.66 17.58 12.13
CA SER A 325 11.81 18.45 11.85
C SER A 325 11.73 19.08 10.46
N GLY A 326 11.38 18.28 9.45
CA GLY A 326 11.21 18.77 8.09
C GLY A 326 9.98 19.65 7.90
N PHE A 327 8.87 19.31 8.56
CA PHE A 327 7.65 20.10 8.56
C PHE A 327 7.90 21.45 9.24
N LEU A 328 8.45 21.49 10.46
CA LEU A 328 8.73 22.74 11.17
C LEU A 328 9.80 23.59 10.47
N GLY A 329 10.79 22.96 9.83
CA GLY A 329 11.84 23.64 9.08
C GLY A 329 11.33 24.33 7.81
N LYS A 330 10.42 23.69 7.07
CA LYS A 330 9.83 24.24 5.82
C LYS A 330 8.57 25.07 6.05
N SER A 331 7.82 24.78 7.11
CA SER A 331 6.52 25.40 7.41
C SER A 331 6.63 26.64 8.29
N LYS A 332 7.61 27.55 8.12
CA LYS A 332 7.61 28.82 8.88
C LYS A 332 6.28 29.59 8.74
N ASN A 333 5.54 29.36 7.66
CA ASN A 333 4.25 30.01 7.34
C ASN A 333 3.05 29.06 7.11
N ILE A 334 3.17 27.73 7.30
CA ILE A 334 2.08 26.78 7.00
C ILE A 334 1.39 26.30 8.30
N ASP A 335 0.15 26.80 8.46
CA ASP A 335 -0.95 26.46 9.38
C ASP A 335 -0.57 25.99 10.80
N MET A 336 -0.71 26.90 11.79
CA MET A 336 -0.56 26.60 13.22
C MET A 336 -1.48 25.46 13.68
N SER A 337 -2.63 25.29 13.03
CA SER A 337 -3.59 24.21 13.33
C SER A 337 -2.99 22.83 13.05
N LEU A 338 -2.21 22.70 11.97
CA LEU A 338 -1.53 21.44 11.62
C LEU A 338 -0.42 21.12 12.62
N ARG A 339 0.30 22.14 13.10
CA ARG A 339 1.31 21.96 14.17
C ARG A 339 0.69 21.47 15.46
N VAL A 340 -0.41 22.10 15.90
CA VAL A 340 -1.12 21.72 17.13
C VAL A 340 -1.65 20.30 17.03
N ALA A 341 -2.32 19.93 15.92
CA ALA A 341 -2.85 18.58 15.72
C ALA A 341 -1.74 17.51 15.65
N CYS A 342 -0.62 17.79 14.97
CA CYS A 342 0.52 16.88 14.94
C CYS A 342 1.15 16.72 16.34
N LEU A 343 1.29 17.80 17.11
CA LEU A 343 1.86 17.75 18.46
C LEU A 343 0.94 17.00 19.44
N ASP A 344 -0.37 17.22 19.38
CA ASP A 344 -1.35 16.55 20.25
C ASP A 344 -1.40 15.04 19.98
N TYR A 345 -1.44 14.65 18.71
CA TYR A 345 -1.38 13.26 18.31
C TYR A 345 -0.07 12.59 18.73
N LEU A 346 1.07 13.26 18.53
CA LEU A 346 2.37 12.75 18.98
C LEU A 346 2.44 12.64 20.51
N GLY A 347 1.87 13.60 21.24
CA GLY A 347 1.77 13.56 22.70
C GLY A 347 0.97 12.35 23.16
N THR A 348 -0.19 12.12 22.55
CA THR A 348 -1.09 11.00 22.86
C THR A 348 -0.44 9.65 22.54
N ILE A 349 0.19 9.51 21.36
CA ILE A 349 0.92 8.31 20.95
C ILE A 349 2.11 8.06 21.87
N THR A 350 2.92 9.08 22.15
CA THR A 350 4.09 8.95 23.03
C THR A 350 3.67 8.56 24.44
N ALA A 351 2.59 9.15 24.98
CA ALA A 351 2.05 8.81 26.29
C ALA A 351 1.52 7.38 26.34
N ARG A 352 0.76 6.96 25.33
CA ARG A 352 0.25 5.59 25.22
C ARG A 352 1.38 4.57 25.11
N HIS A 353 2.36 4.82 24.24
CA HIS A 353 3.52 3.92 24.12
C HIS A 353 4.40 3.88 25.37
N ARG A 354 4.58 5.00 26.08
CA ARG A 354 5.27 4.99 27.39
C ARG A 354 4.54 4.13 28.40
N LYS A 355 3.21 4.24 28.46
CA LYS A 355 2.38 3.41 29.32
C LYS A 355 2.50 1.93 28.94
N ASP A 356 2.44 1.61 27.65
CA ASP A 356 2.54 0.23 27.17
C ASP A 356 3.94 -0.37 27.42
N LEU A 357 5.02 0.41 27.24
CA LEU A 357 6.39 0.00 27.58
C LEU A 357 6.55 -0.23 29.09
N GLN A 358 5.99 0.65 29.92
CA GLN A 358 6.06 0.51 31.37
C GLN A 358 5.29 -0.72 31.86
N LEU A 359 4.16 -1.04 31.24
CA LEU A 359 3.40 -2.27 31.51
C LEU A 359 4.22 -3.50 31.12
N ALA A 360 4.84 -3.51 29.93
CA ALA A 360 5.67 -4.63 29.49
C ALA A 360 6.86 -4.88 30.42
N VAL A 361 7.59 -3.82 30.82
CA VAL A 361 8.71 -3.93 31.78
C VAL A 361 8.23 -4.40 33.16
N SER A 362 7.06 -3.93 33.61
CA SER A 362 6.50 -4.37 34.88
C SER A 362 6.07 -5.84 34.86
N ASP A 363 5.61 -6.35 33.71
CA ASP A 363 5.22 -7.75 33.55
C ASP A 363 6.46 -8.66 33.46
N GLU A 364 7.54 -8.21 32.81
CA GLU A 364 8.85 -8.90 32.78
C GLU A 364 9.41 -9.08 34.20
N VAL A 365 9.46 -7.99 34.99
CA VAL A 365 9.93 -8.03 36.39
C VAL A 365 9.05 -8.94 37.26
N ARG A 366 7.74 -8.98 37.02
CA ARG A 366 6.83 -9.89 37.72
C ARG A 366 7.09 -11.34 37.35
N LEU A 367 7.32 -11.63 36.06
CA LEU A 367 7.58 -12.97 35.59
C LEU A 367 8.91 -13.48 36.15
N ASP A 368 9.96 -12.66 36.11
CA ASP A 368 11.26 -12.97 36.69
C ASP A 368 11.15 -13.27 38.20
N MET A 369 10.34 -12.49 38.93
CA MET A 369 10.10 -12.75 40.35
C MET A 369 9.39 -14.09 40.57
N VAL A 370 8.41 -14.43 39.73
CA VAL A 370 7.72 -15.73 39.80
C VAL A 370 8.67 -16.88 39.49
N VAL A 371 9.52 -16.74 38.46
CA VAL A 371 10.53 -17.75 38.12
C VAL A 371 11.54 -17.92 39.26
N LYS A 372 12.03 -16.82 39.85
CA LYS A 372 12.93 -16.88 41.01
C LYS A 372 12.31 -17.59 42.20
N VAL A 373 11.03 -17.35 42.49
CA VAL A 373 10.30 -18.05 43.57
C VAL A 373 10.18 -19.54 43.28
N LEU A 374 9.83 -19.92 42.04
CA LEU A 374 9.72 -21.33 41.66
C LEU A 374 11.07 -22.05 41.74
N VAL A 375 12.15 -21.43 41.25
CA VAL A 375 13.50 -21.98 41.34
C VAL A 375 13.96 -22.05 42.79
N PHE A 376 13.63 -21.05 43.61
CA PHE A 376 13.91 -21.06 45.05
C PHE A 376 13.26 -22.25 45.76
N ASP A 377 12.00 -22.54 45.44
CA ASP A 377 11.23 -23.64 46.04
C ASP A 377 11.71 -25.03 45.55
N GLU A 378 12.36 -25.11 44.39
CA GLU A 378 12.95 -26.35 43.84
C GLU A 378 14.35 -26.65 44.39
N LEU A 379 15.06 -25.66 44.95
CA LEU A 379 16.36 -25.87 45.60
C LEU A 379 16.18 -26.57 46.96
N GLY A 380 17.05 -27.54 47.26
CA GLY A 380 17.06 -28.22 48.56
C GLY A 380 17.38 -27.26 49.70
N GLU A 381 16.92 -27.54 50.93
CA GLU A 381 17.05 -26.65 52.11
C GLU A 381 18.49 -26.21 52.44
N GLY A 382 19.52 -26.87 51.90
CA GLY A 382 20.93 -26.49 52.04
C GLY A 382 21.50 -25.60 50.93
N GLU A 383 20.78 -25.41 49.82
CA GLU A 383 21.22 -24.66 48.64
C GLU A 383 20.40 -23.39 48.39
N GLN A 384 19.34 -23.15 49.17
CA GLN A 384 18.52 -21.94 49.07
C GLN A 384 19.30 -20.69 49.53
N PRO A 385 19.36 -19.62 48.72
CA PRO A 385 19.96 -18.36 49.15
C PRO A 385 19.14 -17.69 50.27
N ALA A 386 19.75 -16.74 51.00
CA ALA A 386 19.04 -16.03 52.08
C ALA A 386 17.92 -15.09 51.58
N ASP A 387 17.94 -14.75 50.28
CA ASP A 387 16.94 -13.91 49.62
C ASP A 387 16.60 -14.53 48.25
N VAL A 388 15.32 -14.64 47.95
CA VAL A 388 14.78 -15.07 46.65
C VAL A 388 15.30 -14.19 45.51
N ASN A 389 15.61 -12.92 45.76
CA ASN A 389 16.18 -12.03 44.75
C ASN A 389 17.59 -12.44 44.29
N ALA A 390 18.33 -13.19 45.13
CA ALA A 390 19.69 -13.66 44.85
C ALA A 390 19.71 -14.96 44.02
N VAL A 391 18.55 -15.53 43.71
CA VAL A 391 18.42 -16.66 42.79
C VAL A 391 18.81 -16.22 41.38
N ASP A 392 19.82 -16.90 40.83
CA ASP A 392 20.25 -16.70 39.46
C ASP A 392 19.36 -17.50 38.51
N ILE A 393 18.81 -16.81 37.51
CA ILE A 393 17.89 -17.36 36.50
C ILE A 393 18.49 -17.26 35.09
N SER A 394 19.79 -17.00 34.97
CA SER A 394 20.48 -16.73 33.69
C SER A 394 20.94 -17.98 32.90
N HIS A 395 20.34 -19.15 33.14
CA HIS A 395 20.72 -20.42 32.51
C HIS A 395 20.06 -20.71 31.16
#